data_AF-A0A817AC01-F1
#
_entry.id   AF-A0A817AC01-F1
#
_cell.length_a   1.000
_cell.length_b   1.000
_cell.length_c   1.000
_cell.angle_alpha   90.00
_cell.angle_beta   90.00
_cell.angle_gamma   90.00
#
_symmetry.space_group_name_H-M   'P 1'
#
loop_
_entity.id
_entity.type
_entity.pdbx_description
1 polymer ?
#
loop_
_entity_poly.entity_id
_entity_poly.type
_entity_poly.pdbx_seq_one_letter_code
_entity_poly.pdbx_strand_id
1 'polypeptide(L)'
;MVNRTLSGLPEKSCINAGSNIFKQFSERLLACLMFHYMAPLPFVEHIRAQRDLQTMKLIRRKLKKSQLLLRETDKGGNLYVAHLNEFEEKQLIID
;
A
#
# COMPACT_ATOMS: atom_id res chain seq x y z
N MET A 1 -18.10 -64.50 -44.35
CA MET A 1 -18.24 -64.45 -42.87
C MET A 1 -16.94 -63.92 -42.29
N VAL A 2 -17.04 -63.22 -41.14
CA VAL A 2 -15.95 -62.72 -40.28
C VAL A 2 -15.24 -61.45 -40.78
N ASN A 3 -15.00 -60.40 -40.01
CA ASN A 3 -15.75 -59.68 -38.98
C ASN A 3 -15.04 -58.32 -38.90
N ARG A 4 -15.81 -57.22 -38.86
CA ARG A 4 -15.26 -55.89 -38.57
C ARG A 4 -14.91 -55.83 -37.09
N THR A 5 -13.69 -55.41 -36.78
CA THR A 5 -13.35 -54.87 -35.46
C THR A 5 -12.64 -53.53 -35.65
N LEU A 6 -13.46 -52.47 -35.65
CA LEU A 6 -13.00 -51.11 -35.36
C LEU A 6 -13.00 -50.96 -33.84
N SER A 7 -11.83 -51.05 -33.22
CA SER A 7 -11.65 -50.63 -31.82
C SER A 7 -10.23 -50.13 -31.63
N GLY A 8 -10.08 -48.81 -31.69
CA GLY A 8 -8.79 -48.15 -31.54
C GLY A 8 -8.92 -46.63 -31.48
N LEU A 9 -9.77 -46.11 -30.59
CA LEU A 9 -9.79 -44.70 -30.23
C LEU A 9 -8.97 -44.51 -28.93
N PRO A 10 -7.96 -43.63 -28.91
CA PRO A 10 -7.15 -43.38 -27.71
C PRO A 10 -7.86 -42.34 -26.82
N GLU A 11 -8.71 -42.77 -25.90
CA GLU A 11 -9.51 -41.86 -25.05
C GLU A 11 -8.83 -41.38 -23.75
N LYS A 12 -7.54 -41.65 -23.51
CA LYS A 12 -6.92 -41.41 -22.19
C LYS A 12 -5.83 -40.35 -22.10
N SER A 13 -5.53 -39.60 -23.17
CA SER A 13 -4.41 -38.63 -23.16
C SER A 13 -4.79 -37.19 -22.80
N CYS A 14 -6.07 -36.79 -22.87
CA CYS A 14 -6.47 -35.39 -22.71
C CYS A 14 -6.72 -34.96 -21.25
N ILE A 15 -7.04 -35.89 -20.35
CA ILE A 15 -7.44 -35.58 -18.96
C ILE A 15 -6.23 -35.09 -18.12
N ASN A 16 -5.04 -35.60 -18.41
CA ASN A 16 -3.82 -35.25 -17.67
C ASN A 16 -3.25 -33.88 -18.05
N ALA A 17 -3.45 -33.46 -19.30
CA ALA A 17 -2.96 -32.17 -19.81
C ALA A 17 -3.72 -30.99 -19.17
N GLY A 18 -5.06 -31.09 -19.09
CA GLY A 18 -5.89 -30.06 -18.45
C GLY A 18 -5.55 -29.87 -16.98
N SER A 19 -5.43 -30.97 -16.22
CA SER A 19 -5.05 -30.93 -14.80
C SER A 19 -3.72 -30.22 -14.56
N ASN A 20 -2.72 -30.46 -15.42
CA ASN A 20 -1.41 -29.83 -15.28
C ASN A 20 -1.44 -28.32 -15.61
N ILE A 21 -2.25 -27.90 -16.59
CA ILE A 21 -2.45 -26.49 -16.93
C ILE A 21 -3.14 -25.74 -15.78
N PHE A 22 -4.21 -26.32 -15.22
CA PHE A 22 -4.90 -25.72 -14.07
C PHE A 22 -3.99 -25.62 -12.85
N LYS A 23 -3.16 -26.64 -12.61
CA LYS A 23 -2.17 -26.61 -11.54
C LYS A 23 -1.16 -25.47 -11.72
N GLN A 24 -0.54 -25.37 -12.89
CA GLN A 24 0.43 -24.30 -13.19
C GLN A 24 -0.20 -22.91 -13.11
N PHE A 25 -1.43 -22.76 -13.59
CA PHE A 25 -2.16 -21.50 -13.47
C PHE A 25 -2.42 -21.14 -12.00
N SER A 26 -2.90 -22.10 -11.19
CA SER A 26 -3.19 -21.86 -9.77
C SER A 26 -1.93 -21.51 -8.98
N GLU A 27 -0.80 -22.15 -9.26
CA GLU A 27 0.49 -21.88 -8.63
C GLU A 27 0.99 -20.47 -8.99
N ARG A 28 0.88 -20.08 -10.26
CA ARG A 28 1.25 -18.71 -10.71
C ARG A 28 0.35 -17.65 -10.09
N LEU A 29 -0.95 -17.90 -10.04
CA LEU A 29 -1.91 -16.99 -9.41
C LEU A 29 -1.61 -16.83 -7.92
N LEU A 30 -1.35 -17.93 -7.21
CA LEU A 30 -0.97 -17.88 -5.80
C LEU A 30 0.33 -17.09 -5.60
N ALA A 31 1.35 -17.32 -6.42
CA ALA A 31 2.60 -16.57 -6.34
C ALA A 31 2.40 -15.07 -6.57
N CYS A 32 1.59 -14.66 -7.56
CA CYS A 32 1.24 -13.26 -7.80
C CYS A 32 0.49 -12.65 -6.62
N LEU A 33 -0.49 -13.36 -6.07
CA LEU A 33 -1.26 -12.90 -4.92
C LEU A 33 -0.38 -12.75 -3.68
N MET A 34 0.51 -13.71 -3.40
CA MET A 34 1.46 -13.60 -2.29
C MET A 34 2.42 -12.42 -2.48
N PHE A 35 2.93 -12.21 -3.70
CA PHE A 35 3.82 -11.08 -3.97
C PHE A 35 3.11 -9.72 -3.83
N HIS A 36 1.84 -9.59 -4.20
CA HIS A 36 1.14 -8.30 -4.10
C HIS A 36 0.55 -8.03 -2.73
N TYR A 37 -0.04 -9.04 -2.08
CA TYR A 37 -0.78 -8.84 -0.83
C TYR A 37 0.02 -9.19 0.42
N MET A 38 1.08 -10.00 0.29
CA MET A 38 1.93 -10.42 1.41
C MET A 38 3.36 -9.91 1.29
N ALA A 39 3.71 -9.13 0.26
CA ALA A 39 4.99 -8.46 0.24
C ALA A 39 5.06 -7.48 1.43
N PRO A 40 6.09 -7.59 2.29
CA PRO A 40 6.32 -6.59 3.31
C PRO A 40 6.48 -5.24 2.64
N LEU A 41 5.92 -4.19 3.26
CA LEU A 41 6.15 -2.80 2.86
C LEU A 41 7.64 -2.63 2.51
N PRO A 42 7.99 -2.05 1.35
CA PRO A 42 9.37 -1.96 0.94
C PRO A 42 10.19 -1.35 2.07
N PHE A 43 11.26 -2.02 2.50
CA PHE A 43 12.12 -1.54 3.60
C PHE A 43 12.56 -0.07 3.42
N VAL A 44 12.64 0.37 2.16
CA VAL A 44 12.87 1.76 1.75
C VAL A 44 11.81 2.72 2.29
N GLU A 45 10.53 2.37 2.24
CA GLU A 45 9.43 3.19 2.76
C GLU A 45 9.49 3.28 4.28
N HIS A 46 9.92 2.21 4.95
CA HIS A 46 10.17 2.25 6.40
C HIS A 46 11.29 3.22 6.76
N ILE A 47 12.41 3.19 6.03
CA ILE A 47 13.53 4.13 6.23
C ILE A 47 13.07 5.57 5.99
N ARG A 48 12.29 5.82 4.93
CA ARG A 48 11.74 7.16 4.63
C ARG A 48 10.85 7.66 5.76
N ALA A 49 9.87 6.85 6.17
CA ALA A 49 8.98 7.19 7.27
C ALA A 49 9.74 7.48 8.58
N GLN A 50 10.81 6.74 8.86
CA GLN A 50 11.64 6.96 10.04
C GLN A 50 12.41 8.30 9.97
N ARG A 51 12.94 8.66 8.80
CA ARG A 51 13.59 9.97 8.58
C ARG A 51 12.60 11.12 8.70
N ASP A 52 11.42 10.98 8.11
CA ASP A 52 10.37 12.00 8.18
C ASP A 52 9.90 12.21 9.62
N LEU A 53 9.73 11.13 10.38
CA LEU A 53 9.41 11.21 11.81
C LEU A 53 10.49 11.97 12.61
N GLN A 54 11.77 11.72 12.34
CA GLN A 54 12.86 12.44 13.00
C GLN A 54 12.85 13.93 12.65
N THR A 55 12.65 14.26 11.37
CA THR A 55 12.53 15.64 10.88
C THR A 55 11.35 16.36 11.54
N MET A 56 10.17 15.72 11.59
CA MET A 56 8.99 16.25 12.26
C MET A 56 9.21 16.48 13.76
N LYS A 57 9.90 15.56 14.44
CA LYS A 57 10.27 15.75 15.86
C LYS A 57 11.17 16.97 16.06
N LEU A 58 12.14 17.18 15.18
CA LEU A 58 13.03 18.35 15.23
C LEU A 58 12.28 19.65 14.99
N ILE A 59 11.43 19.70 13.97
CA ILE A 59 10.58 20.86 13.66
C ILE A 59 9.69 21.18 14.85
N ARG A 60 8.99 20.17 15.41
CA ARG A 60 8.12 20.35 16.57
C ARG A 60 8.86 20.87 17.80
N ARG A 61 10.08 20.39 18.05
CA ARG A 61 10.92 20.88 19.15
C ARG A 61 11.32 22.34 18.95
N LYS A 62 11.70 22.74 17.73
CA LYS A 62 12.04 24.14 17.41
C LYS A 62 10.84 25.05 17.57
N LEU A 63 9.70 24.69 16.99
CA LEU A 63 8.44 25.44 17.12
C LEU A 63 8.05 25.64 18.59
N LYS A 64 8.10 24.57 19.40
CA LYS A 64 7.79 24.67 20.84
C LYS A 64 8.75 25.58 21.60
N LYS A 65 10.06 25.50 21.32
CA LYS A 65 11.07 26.35 21.97
C LYS A 65 10.85 27.83 21.64
N SER A 66 10.44 28.12 20.42
CA SER A 66 10.21 29.48 19.93
C SER A 66 8.78 29.99 20.17
N GLN A 67 7.92 29.21 20.85
CA GLN A 67 6.49 29.52 21.02
C GLN A 67 5.77 29.83 19.69
N LEU A 68 6.16 29.11 18.64
CA LEU A 68 5.58 29.21 17.30
C LEU A 68 4.63 28.04 17.03
N LEU A 69 3.61 28.29 16.23
CA LEU A 69 2.63 27.34 15.77
C LEU A 69 2.60 27.32 14.23
N LEU A 70 2.62 26.12 13.67
CA LEU A 70 2.47 25.89 12.24
C LEU A 70 1.03 25.41 12.00
N ARG A 71 0.23 26.17 11.24
CA ARG A 71 -1.17 25.85 10.91
C ARG A 71 -1.35 25.79 9.41
N GLU A 72 -2.09 24.80 8.95
CA GLU A 72 -2.54 24.73 7.56
C GLU A 72 -3.73 25.66 7.36
N THR A 73 -3.71 26.43 6.27
CA THR A 73 -4.80 27.35 5.92
C THR A 73 -5.83 26.65 5.04
N ASP A 74 -7.11 27.00 5.26
CA ASP A 74 -8.26 26.19 4.87
C ASP A 74 -8.47 25.95 3.36
N LYS A 75 -7.70 26.59 2.46
CA LYS A 75 -8.02 26.61 1.01
C LYS A 75 -6.86 26.42 0.03
N GLY A 76 -5.66 26.00 0.46
CA GLY A 76 -4.58 25.83 -0.53
C GLY A 76 -3.33 25.09 -0.09
N GLY A 77 -3.34 24.41 1.06
CA GLY A 77 -2.14 23.78 1.61
C GLY A 77 -1.05 24.78 1.99
N ASN A 78 -1.36 26.08 2.05
CA ASN A 78 -0.42 27.09 2.52
C ASN A 78 -0.27 26.92 4.03
N LEU A 79 0.99 26.83 4.47
CA LEU A 79 1.35 26.75 5.87
C LEU A 79 1.63 28.15 6.40
N TYR A 80 0.92 28.50 7.47
CA TYR A 80 1.11 29.74 8.20
C TYR A 80 1.88 29.44 9.49
N VAL A 81 2.94 30.22 9.74
CA VAL A 81 3.70 30.19 11.00
C VAL A 81 3.35 31.45 11.78
N ALA A 82 2.87 31.29 13.00
CA ALA A 82 2.54 32.41 13.89
C ALA A 82 3.04 32.16 15.30
N HIS A 83 3.16 33.21 16.10
CA HIS A 83 3.35 33.05 17.54
C HIS A 83 2.09 32.50 18.22
N LEU A 84 2.27 31.71 19.28
CA LEU A 84 1.16 31.19 20.09
C LEU A 84 0.25 32.32 20.60
N ASN A 85 0.85 33.44 21.02
CA ASN A 85 0.14 34.58 21.59
C ASN A 85 -0.84 35.23 20.58
N GLU A 86 -0.53 35.19 19.28
CA GLU A 86 -1.39 35.73 18.22
C GLU A 86 -2.70 34.94 18.06
N PHE A 87 -2.78 33.74 18.62
CA PHE A 87 -3.97 32.90 18.60
C PHE A 87 -4.77 32.93 19.90
N GLU A 88 -4.12 33.15 21.05
CA GLU A 88 -4.84 33.30 22.32
C GLU A 88 -5.73 34.54 22.32
N GLU A 89 -5.31 35.64 21.69
CA GLU A 89 -6.14 36.86 21.56
C GLU A 89 -7.32 36.68 20.58
N LYS A 90 -7.21 35.81 19.57
CA LYS A 90 -8.25 35.65 18.55
C LYS A 90 -9.37 34.68 18.93
N GLN A 91 -9.28 33.98 20.07
CA GLN A 91 -10.36 33.15 20.61
C GLN A 91 -11.33 33.90 21.53
N LEU A 92 -11.06 35.18 21.84
CA LEU A 92 -11.93 36.03 22.67
C LEU A 92 -12.97 36.84 21.88
N ILE A 93 -13.13 36.60 20.58
CA ILE A 93 -14.14 37.27 19.74
C ILE A 93 -14.92 36.21 18.96
N ILE A 94 -15.66 35.37 19.67
CA ILE A 94 -16.84 34.67 19.14
C ILE A 94 -17.86 34.64 20.29
N ASP A 95 -18.63 35.73 20.41
CA ASP A 95 -19.97 35.73 21.01
C ASP A 95 -21.00 35.51 19.91
#